data_AF-A0A3D0S7Q6-F1
#
_entry.id   AF-A0A3D0S7Q6-F1
#
_cell.length_a   1.000
_cell.length_b   1.000
_cell.length_c   1.000
_cell.angle_alpha   90.00
_cell.angle_beta   90.00
_cell.angle_gamma   90.00
#
_symmetry.space_group_name_H-M   'P 1'
#
loop_
_entity.id
_entity.type
_entity.pdbx_description
1 polymer ?
#
loop_
_entity_poly.entity_id
_entity_poly.type
_entity_poly.pdbx_seq_one_letter_code
_entity_poly.pdbx_strand_id
1 'polypeptide(L)' 'MSDESLCVLVTGATGFIGSRLVRALDDDGHRVKAMTRHPDDYAGPGEPVEG' A
#
# COMPACT_ATOMS: atom_id res chain seq x y z
N MET A 1 0.35 -22.97 -1.23
CA MET A 1 0.37 -22.12 -0.02
C MET A 1 -0.98 -21.47 0.03
N SER A 2 -1.69 -21.56 1.16
CA SER A 2 -2.96 -20.88 1.32
C SER A 2 -2.73 -19.39 1.04
N ASP A 3 -3.45 -18.85 0.07
CA ASP A 3 -3.42 -17.43 -0.27
C ASP A 3 -4.19 -16.69 0.82
N GLU A 4 -3.51 -16.40 1.92
CA GLU A 4 -4.10 -15.69 3.06
C GLU A 4 -3.91 -14.19 2.85
N SER A 5 -5.02 -13.49 2.62
CA SER A 5 -5.04 -12.03 2.51
C SER A 5 -4.58 -11.40 3.83
N LEU A 6 -3.41 -10.76 3.83
CA LEU A 6 -2.88 -10.03 4.98
C LEU A 6 -3.34 -8.57 5.01
N CYS A 7 -3.24 -7.94 6.18
CA CYS A 7 -3.32 -6.48 6.33
C CYS A 7 -1.91 -5.92 6.47
N VAL A 8 -1.45 -5.14 5.49
CA VAL A 8 -0.06 -4.66 5.40
C VAL A 8 -0.01 -3.14 5.43
N LEU A 9 0.79 -2.56 6.33
CA LEU A 9 1.12 -1.13 6.32
C LEU A 9 2.42 -0.92 5.56
N VAL A 10 2.39 -0.09 4.51
CA VAL A 10 3.60 0.30 3.77
C VAL A 10 3.95 1.74 4.12
N THR A 11 5.11 1.93 4.77
CA THR A 11 5.68 3.25 5.00
C THR A 11 6.45 3.72 3.76
N GLY A 12 6.40 5.02 3.47
CA GLY A 12 6.99 5.55 2.24
C GLY A 12 6.28 5.05 0.97
N ALA A 13 4.95 4.89 1.03
CA ALA A 13 4.14 4.28 -0.03
C ALA A 13 4.21 5.01 -1.39
N THR A 14 4.63 6.28 -1.40
CA THR A 14 4.82 7.09 -2.61
C THR A 14 6.26 7.09 -3.14
N GLY A 15 7.18 6.43 -2.43
CA GLY A 15 8.60 6.34 -2.81
C GLY A 15 8.87 5.40 -3.97
N PHE A 16 10.13 5.36 -4.42
CA PHE A 16 10.56 4.54 -5.57
C PHE A 16 10.22 3.05 -5.40
N ILE A 17 10.51 2.48 -4.23
CA ILE A 17 10.19 1.08 -3.93
C ILE A 17 8.74 0.94 -3.42
N GLY A 18 8.33 1.82 -2.51
CA GLY A 18 7.00 1.75 -1.88
C GLY A 18 5.86 1.71 -2.89
N SER A 19 5.90 2.55 -3.92
CA SER A 19 4.86 2.59 -4.96
C SER A 19 4.71 1.29 -5.73
N ARG A 20 5.83 0.59 -5.99
CA ARG A 20 5.83 -0.73 -6.66
C ARG A 20 5.38 -1.83 -5.72
N LEU A 21 5.82 -1.78 -4.46
CA LEU A 21 5.46 -2.74 -3.44
C LEU A 21 3.95 -2.70 -3.15
N VAL A 22 3.36 -1.51 -3.00
CA VAL A 22 1.93 -1.37 -2.75
C VAL A 22 1.10 -1.99 -3.87
N ARG A 23 1.47 -1.74 -5.14
CA ARG A 23 0.81 -2.38 -6.28
C ARG A 23 0.96 -3.90 -6.26
N ALA A 24 2.16 -4.43 -6.00
CA ALA A 24 2.38 -5.87 -5.95
C ALA A 24 1.53 -6.55 -4.85
N LEU A 25 1.47 -5.96 -3.65
CA LEU A 25 0.67 -6.49 -2.54
C LEU A 25 -0.85 -6.40 -2.83
N ASP A 26 -1.30 -5.34 -3.49
CA ASP A 26 -2.70 -5.17 -3.92
C ASP A 26 -3.08 -6.18 -5.02
N ASP A 27 -2.20 -6.37 -6.01
CA ASP A 27 -2.35 -7.37 -7.08
C ASP A 27 -2.38 -8.80 -6.52
N ASP A 28 -1.63 -9.07 -5.44
CA ASP A 28 -1.63 -10.33 -4.68
C ASP A 28 -2.85 -10.46 -3.73
N GLY A 29 -3.79 -9.51 -3.75
CA GLY A 29 -5.05 -9.59 -3.01
C GLY A 29 -4.94 -9.25 -1.52
N HIS A 30 -3.86 -8.61 -1.09
CA HIS A 30 -3.70 -8.16 0.30
C HIS A 30 -4.39 -6.81 0.54
N ARG A 31 -4.82 -6.58 1.79
CA ARG A 31 -5.33 -5.28 2.23
C ARG A 31 -4.16 -4.36 2.56
N VAL A 32 -3.87 -3.40 1.69
CA VAL A 32 -2.73 -2.49 1.86
C VAL A 32 -3.18 -1.15 2.44
N LYS A 33 -2.49 -0.69 3.49
CA LYS A 33 -2.55 0.68 3.99
C LYS A 33 -1.30 1.43 3.51
N ALA A 34 -1.50 2.43 2.67
CA ALA A 34 -0.45 3.21 2.04
C ALA A 34 -0.17 4.47 2.86
N MET A 35 0.89 4.46 3.66
CA MET A 35 1.23 5.59 4.52
C MET A 35 1.97 6.69 3.74
N THR A 36 1.43 7.90 3.80
CA THR A 36 1.92 9.09 3.08
C THR A 36 1.70 10.35 3.91
N ARG A 37 2.53 11.38 3.68
CA ARG A 37 2.40 12.69 4.31
C ARG A 37 1.19 13.49 3.81
N HIS A 38 0.67 13.13 2.63
CA HIS A 38 -0.46 13.78 1.98
C HIS A 38 -1.43 12.69 1.48
N PRO A 39 -2.30 12.16 2.36
CA PRO A 39 -3.24 11.09 2.01
C PRO A 39 -4.30 11.55 1.01
N ASP A 40 -4.72 12.81 1.08
CA ASP A 40 -5.72 13.39 0.16
C ASP A 40 -5.24 13.44 -1.30
N ASP A 41 -3.92 13.48 -1.51
CA ASP A 41 -3.28 13.50 -2.84
C ASP A 41 -2.88 12.10 -3.33
N TYR A 42 -3.15 11.04 -2.55
CA TYR A 42 -2.71 9.69 -2.89
C TYR A 42 -3.58 9.07 -3.98
N ALA A 43 -2.97 8.76 -5.12
CA ALA A 43 -3.62 8.16 -6.28
C ALA A 43 -3.18 6.71 -6.56
N GLY A 44 -2.45 6.08 -5.63
CA GLY A 44 -1.99 4.69 -5.76
C GLY A 44 -3.03 3.66 -5.27
N PRO A 45 -2.76 2.36 -5.47
CA PRO A 45 -3.60 1.30 -4.91
C PRO A 45 -3.49 1.24 -3.37
N GLY A 46 -4.48 0.64 -2.71
CA GLY A 46 -4.54 0.57 -1.25
C GLY A 46 -5.18 1.80 -0.57
N GLU A 47 -5.43 1.66 0.73
CA GLU A 47 -6.07 2.68 1.58
C GLU A 47 -5.04 3.73 2.02
N PRO A 48 -5.16 5.01 1.62
CA PRO A 48 -4.25 6.04 2.09
C PRO A 48 -4.42 6.28 3.59
N VAL A 49 -3.29 6.33 4.32
CA VAL A 49 -3.26 6.67 5.73
C VAL A 49 -2.23 7.77 5.99
N GLU A 50 -2.55 8.66 6.92
CA GLU A 50 -1.62 9.71 7.36
C GLU A 50 -0.38 9.08 8.02
N GLY A 51 0.79 9.62 7.70
CA GLY A 51 2.10 9.12 8.13
C GLY A 51 2.96 10.13 8.86
#